data_AF-A0A7C6TXB8-F1
#
_entry.id   AF-A0A7C6TXB8-F1
#
_cell.length_a   1.000
_cell.length_b   1.000
_cell.length_c   1.000
_cell.angle_alpha   90.00
_cell.angle_beta   90.00
_cell.angle_gamma   90.00
#
_symmetry.space_group_name_H-M   'P 1'
#
loop_
_entity.id
_entity.type
_entity.pdbx_description
1 polymer ?
#
loop_
_entity_poly.entity_id
_entity_poly.type
_entity_poly.pdbx_seq_one_letter_code
_entity_poly.pdbx_strand_id
1 'polypeptide(L)' 'MKVYLVRHAESTGNLPEEKRPSDHVEINPCLSDTGLKQADLLGKRFAGTKFDAIITSPLTRTMQTTAAIT' A
#
# COMPACT_ATOMS: atom_id res chain seq x y z
N MET A 1 -11.49 22.27 -3.72
CA MET A 1 -10.64 21.18 -4.28
C MET A 1 -9.95 20.47 -3.14
N LYS A 2 -9.98 19.13 -3.10
CA LYS A 2 -9.25 18.31 -2.11
C LYS A 2 -8.29 17.38 -2.83
N VAL A 3 -7.06 17.30 -2.35
CA VAL A 3 -6.04 16.35 -2.83
C VAL A 3 -5.58 15.54 -1.64
N TYR A 4 -5.55 14.22 -1.79
CA TYR A 4 -5.09 13.30 -0.76
C TYR A 4 -3.74 12.72 -1.21
N LEU A 5 -2.74 12.82 -0.34
CA LEU A 5 -1.44 12.18 -0.53
C LEU A 5 -1.33 11.03 0.45
N VAL A 6 -1.24 9.81 -0.08
CA VAL A 6 -1.19 8.60 0.74
C VAL A 6 0.12 7.86 0.42
N ARG A 7 0.93 7.64 1.45
CA ARG A 7 2.07 6.72 1.36
C ARG A 7 1.55 5.30 1.25
N HIS A 8 2.23 4.43 0.49
CA HIS A 8 1.92 3.00 0.49
C HIS A 8 1.92 2.42 1.91
N ALA A 9 1.09 1.42 2.13
CA ALA A 9 1.09 0.64 3.37
C ALA A 9 2.42 -0.11 3.56
N GLU A 10 2.65 -0.65 4.76
CA GLU A 10 3.88 -1.37 5.08
C GLU A 10 4.17 -2.49 4.07
N SER A 11 5.38 -2.49 3.49
CA SER A 11 5.86 -3.56 2.61
C SER A 11 6.78 -4.53 3.33
N THR A 12 6.99 -5.73 2.78
CA THR A 12 8.00 -6.68 3.25
C THR A 12 9.39 -6.04 3.32
N GLY A 13 9.73 -5.17 2.37
CA GLY A 13 10.96 -4.39 2.38
C GLY A 13 11.05 -3.30 3.45
N ASN A 14 9.94 -2.94 4.13
CA ASN A 14 9.97 -2.04 5.28
C ASN A 14 10.21 -2.79 6.60
N LEU A 15 10.07 -4.11 6.61
CA LEU A 15 10.34 -4.92 7.80
C LEU A 15 11.82 -4.81 8.18
N PRO A 16 12.14 -4.93 9.48
CA PRO A 16 13.53 -5.04 9.91
C PRO A 16 14.11 -6.36 9.39
N GLU A 17 15.44 -6.41 9.24
CA GLU A 17 16.14 -7.49 8.52
C GLU A 17 15.91 -8.87 9.13
N GLU A 18 15.73 -8.97 10.44
CA GLU A 18 15.41 -10.22 11.14
C GLU A 18 13.98 -10.73 10.90
N LYS A 19 13.08 -9.90 10.37
CA LYS A 19 11.68 -10.25 10.03
C LYS A 19 11.42 -10.31 8.54
N ARG A 20 12.44 -10.03 7.74
CA ARG A 20 12.44 -10.15 6.30
C ARG A 20 12.50 -11.64 5.94
N PRO A 21 11.55 -12.19 5.16
CA PRO A 21 11.73 -13.46 4.43
C PRO A 21 13.16 -13.69 3.91
N SER A 22 13.66 -14.90 4.10
CA SER A 22 15.07 -15.25 3.87
C SER A 22 15.53 -15.19 2.40
N ASP A 23 14.64 -14.88 1.47
CA ASP A 23 14.87 -14.73 0.03
C ASP A 23 15.06 -13.26 -0.43
N HIS A 24 15.19 -12.32 0.51
CA HIS A 24 15.10 -10.89 0.19
C HIS A 24 16.32 -10.24 -0.47
N VAL A 25 16.31 -10.29 -1.80
CA VAL A 25 16.64 -9.11 -2.64
C VAL A 25 15.42 -8.80 -3.51
N GLU A 26 14.31 -8.44 -2.88
CA GLU A 26 13.09 -8.12 -3.61
C GLU A 26 13.10 -6.63 -4.02
N ILE A 27 13.45 -6.35 -5.28
CA ILE A 27 13.54 -4.98 -5.84
C ILE A 27 12.16 -4.27 -5.82
N ASN A 28 11.08 -5.03 -5.80
CA ASN A 28 9.71 -4.53 -5.82
C ASN A 28 8.81 -5.24 -4.79
N PRO A 29 9.04 -4.98 -3.48
CA PRO A 29 8.38 -5.72 -2.41
C PRO A 29 6.87 -5.49 -2.39
N CYS A 30 6.13 -6.54 -2.05
CA CYS A 30 4.69 -6.50 -1.80
C CYS A 30 4.37 -5.99 -0.38
N LEU A 31 3.09 -5.77 -0.09
CA LEU A 31 2.62 -5.43 1.25
C LEU A 31 2.84 -6.60 2.23
N SER A 32 3.24 -6.26 3.46
CA SER A 32 3.24 -7.22 4.57
C SER A 32 1.80 -7.52 5.01
N ASP A 33 1.62 -8.51 5.90
CA ASP A 33 0.31 -8.77 6.52
C ASP A 33 -0.26 -7.54 7.24
N THR A 34 0.61 -6.77 7.90
CA THR A 34 0.23 -5.49 8.52
C THR A 34 -0.14 -4.47 7.44
N GLY A 35 0.63 -4.40 6.36
CA GLY A 35 0.34 -3.52 5.22
C GLY A 35 -1.01 -3.80 4.56
N LEU A 36 -1.37 -5.07 4.39
CA LEU A 36 -2.68 -5.46 3.86
C LEU A 36 -3.82 -4.99 4.77
N LYS A 37 -3.67 -5.11 6.09
CA LYS A 37 -4.66 -4.58 7.06
C LYS A 37 -4.73 -3.06 7.02
N GLN A 38 -3.60 -2.37 6.87
CA GLN A 38 -3.57 -0.92 6.70
C GLN A 38 -4.30 -0.47 5.43
N ALA A 39 -4.08 -1.16 4.31
CA ALA A 39 -4.76 -0.89 3.04
C ALA A 39 -6.28 -1.12 3.16
N ASP A 40 -6.72 -2.19 3.82
CA ASP A 40 -8.15 -2.44 4.09
C ASP A 40 -8.80 -1.31 4.92
N LEU A 41 -8.13 -0.87 5.99
CA LEU A 41 -8.62 0.26 6.80
C LEU A 41 -8.66 1.57 6.03
N LEU A 42 -7.72 1.77 5.11
CA LEU A 42 -7.71 2.92 4.20
C LEU A 42 -8.91 2.88 3.25
N GLY A 43 -9.23 1.72 2.68
CA GLY A 43 -10.42 1.50 1.88
C GLY A 43 -11.70 1.85 2.64
N LYS A 44 -11.84 1.34 3.86
CA LYS A 44 -12.96 1.66 4.76
C LYS A 44 -13.08 3.16 5.05
N ARG A 45 -11.96 3.85 5.26
CA ARG A 45 -11.93 5.31 5.47
C ARG A 45 -12.45 6.07 4.24
N PHE A 46 -12.19 5.56 3.03
CA PHE A 46 -12.54 6.24 1.78
C PHE A 46 -13.78 5.69 1.08
N ALA A 47 -14.49 4.70 1.64
CA ALA A 47 -15.63 4.02 1.01
C ALA A 47 -16.76 4.94 0.50
N GLY A 48 -16.93 6.13 1.09
CA GLY A 48 -17.92 7.14 0.66
C GLY A 48 -17.34 8.29 -0.17
N THR A 49 -16.04 8.27 -0.48
CA THR A 49 -15.36 9.37 -1.16
C THR A 49 -15.32 9.12 -2.65
N LYS A 50 -15.83 10.07 -3.44
CA LYS A 50 -15.68 10.06 -4.90
C LYS A 50 -14.36 10.71 -5.28
N PHE A 51 -13.60 10.06 -6.15
CA PHE A 51 -12.37 10.58 -6.74
C PHE A 51 -12.57 10.75 -8.24
N ASP A 52 -12.27 11.94 -8.75
CA ASP A 52 -12.28 12.20 -10.19
C ASP A 52 -11.09 11.52 -10.90
N ALA A 53 -9.98 11.33 -10.17
CA ALA A 53 -8.81 10.60 -10.63
C ALA A 53 -8.04 9.99 -9.44
N ILE A 54 -7.39 8.86 -9.69
CA ILE A 54 -6.44 8.21 -8.78
C ILE A 54 -5.13 8.01 -9.56
N ILE A 55 -4.03 8.49 -9.00
CA ILE A 55 -2.70 8.39 -9.59
C ILE A 55 -1.83 7.56 -8.64
N THR A 56 -1.15 6.55 -9.16
CA THR A 56 -0.34 5.64 -8.35
C THR A 56 0.97 5.29 -9.04
N SER A 57 2.00 5.03 -8.23
CA SER A 57 3.30 4.56 -8.73
C SER A 57 3.17 3.11 -9.21
N PRO A 58 3.95 2.68 -10.24
CA PRO A 58 3.86 1.31 -10.78
C PRO A 58 4.43 0.22 -9.86
N LEU A 59 4.89 0.55 -8.64
CA LEU A 59 5.44 -0.42 -7.70
C LEU A 59 4.33 -1.27 -7.06
N THR A 60 4.64 -2.54 -6.75
CA THR A 60 3.65 -3.52 -6.27
C THR A 60 2.95 -3.03 -5.01
N ARG A 61 3.70 -2.56 -4.02
CA ARG A 61 3.15 -2.04 -2.76
C ARG A 61 2.22 -0.83 -2.94
N THR A 62 2.48 0.06 -3.90
CA THR A 62 1.60 1.23 -4.17
C THR A 62 0.33 0.78 -4.89
N MET A 63 0.46 -0.12 -5.87
CA MET A 63 -0.69 -0.72 -6.56
C MET A 63 -1.60 -1.48 -5.59
N GLN A 64 -1.03 -2.31 -4.70
CA GLN A 64 -1.78 -3.05 -3.68
C GLN A 64 -2.47 -2.13 -2.67
N THR A 65 -1.82 -1.04 -2.25
CA THR A 65 -2.45 -0.04 -1.36
C THR A 65 -3.62 0.65 -2.07
N THR A 66 -3.43 0.98 -3.35
CA THR A 66 -4.45 1.69 -4.17
C THR A 66 -5.66 0.81 -4.44
N ALA A 67 -5.44 -0.48 -4.68
CA ALA A 67 -6.49 -1.46 -4.97
C ALA A 67 -7.54 -1.60 -3.85
N ALA A 68 -7.21 -1.21 -2.62
CA ALA A 68 -8.16 -1.22 -1.51
C ALA A 68 -9.16 -0.03 -1.53
N ILE A 69 -8.91 0.98 -2.37
CA ILE A 69 -9.71 2.21 -2.48
C ILE A 69 -10.62 2.17 -3.73
N THR A 70 -10.25 1.38 -4.74
CA THR A 70 -10.94 1.23 -6.03
C THR A 70 -11.95 0.09 -6.01
#